data_AF-A0A2D4JKR9-F1
#
_entry.id   AF-A0A2D4JKR9-F1
#
_cell.length_a   1.000
_cell.length_b   1.000
_cell.length_c   1.000
_cell.angle_alpha   90.00
_cell.angle_beta   90.00
_cell.angle_gamma   90.00
#
_symmetry.space_group_name_H-M   'P 1'
#
loop_
_entity.id
_entity.type
_entity.pdbx_description
1 polymer ?
#
loop_
_entity_poly.entity_id
_entity_poly.type
_entity_poly.pdbx_seq_one_letter_code
_entity_poly.pdbx_strand_id
1 'polypeptide(L)'
;DRIVRSNDLLSKCSRTEIITNHLSDHSAIKLELRIKNLTQCRSTTWKLNNLLLNDYWVNNEMKAEIKMFFETNENKDTTYQNLWDTFKAVCRGKFIALNAHKRKQERSKIDTLTSQLKELEKQEQTHSKASRRQEITKITAELKGIETQKTLQKINESRSWFFERINKIDRPLARLIKTKRE
;
A
#
# COMPACT_ATOMS: atom_id res chain seq x y z
N ASP A 1 28.79 -10.01 15.47
CA ASP A 1 27.41 -9.79 15.00
C ASP A 1 26.48 -10.96 15.29
N ARG A 2 25.17 -10.70 15.41
CA ARG A 2 24.14 -11.74 15.63
C ARG A 2 22.88 -11.40 14.83
N ILE A 3 22.25 -12.42 14.25
CA ILE A 3 20.92 -12.31 13.63
C ILE A 3 19.93 -13.13 14.47
N VAL A 4 18.92 -12.47 15.02
CA VAL A 4 17.84 -13.11 15.80
C VAL A 4 16.59 -13.22 14.93
N ARG A 5 15.90 -14.35 15.01
CA ARG A 5 14.74 -14.66 14.16
C ARG A 5 13.68 -15.46 14.91
N SER A 6 12.42 -15.30 14.52
CA SER A 6 11.28 -16.03 15.07
C SER A 6 11.21 -17.46 14.53
N ASN A 7 10.60 -18.38 15.30
CA ASN A 7 10.44 -19.79 14.88
C ASN A 7 9.74 -19.93 13.51
N ASP A 8 8.79 -19.06 13.20
CA ASP A 8 8.07 -19.06 11.91
C ASP A 8 8.96 -18.79 10.69
N LEU A 9 10.16 -18.24 10.89
CA LEU A 9 11.13 -17.95 9.85
C LEU A 9 12.20 -19.04 9.71
N LEU A 10 12.24 -20.03 10.61
CA LEU A 10 13.19 -21.15 10.54
C LEU A 10 13.00 -21.96 9.27
N SER A 11 11.75 -22.32 8.96
CA SER A 11 11.39 -23.10 7.76
C SER A 11 11.63 -22.35 6.44
N LYS A 12 11.87 -21.04 6.48
CA LYS A 12 12.15 -20.18 5.32
C LYS A 12 13.63 -19.92 5.13
N CYS A 13 14.47 -20.24 6.11
CA CYS A 13 15.90 -20.09 6.01
C CYS A 13 16.49 -21.20 5.16
N SER A 14 17.24 -20.81 4.14
CA SER A 14 17.87 -21.76 3.22
C SER A 14 19.33 -21.96 3.55
N ARG A 15 20.03 -20.87 3.89
CA ARG A 15 21.46 -20.91 4.15
C ARG A 15 21.84 -19.84 5.15
N THR A 16 22.72 -20.19 6.09
CA THR A 16 23.36 -19.28 7.02
C THR A 16 24.85 -19.55 6.99
N GLU A 17 25.64 -18.56 6.62
CA GLU A 17 27.08 -18.68 6.48
C GLU A 17 27.77 -17.48 7.12
N ILE A 18 28.94 -17.74 7.70
CA ILE A 18 29.86 -16.71 8.16
C ILE A 18 30.94 -16.60 7.10
N ILE A 19 31.03 -15.45 6.46
CA ILE A 19 32.01 -15.17 5.41
C ILE A 19 33.32 -14.80 6.09
N THR A 20 34.34 -15.63 5.89
CA THR A 20 35.69 -15.38 6.36
C THR A 20 36.26 -14.15 5.65
N ASN A 21 36.72 -13.18 6.43
CA ASN A 21 37.31 -11.95 5.93
C ASN A 21 38.70 -11.77 6.55
N HIS A 22 39.65 -11.26 5.77
CA HIS A 22 41.01 -10.94 6.22
C HIS A 22 41.22 -9.44 6.49
N LEU A 23 40.24 -8.60 6.13
CA LEU A 23 40.33 -7.14 6.21
C LEU A 23 39.78 -6.56 7.53
N SER A 24 39.07 -7.35 8.31
CA SER A 24 38.44 -6.93 9.57
C SER A 24 38.47 -8.10 10.55
N ASP A 25 38.53 -7.78 11.84
CA ASP A 25 38.33 -8.70 12.96
C ASP A 25 36.88 -9.20 13.07
N HIS A 26 35.95 -8.62 12.29
CA HIS A 26 34.58 -9.08 12.16
C HIS A 26 34.32 -9.77 10.81
N SER A 27 33.86 -11.03 10.89
CA SER A 27 33.37 -11.80 9.75
C SER A 27 31.92 -11.44 9.43
N ALA A 28 31.60 -11.23 8.15
CA ALA A 28 30.24 -10.91 7.72
C ALA A 28 29.32 -12.14 7.85
N ILE A 29 28.09 -11.95 8.33
CA ILE A 29 27.10 -13.03 8.45
C ILE A 29 26.09 -12.91 7.30
N LYS A 30 25.97 -13.95 6.48
CA LYS A 30 25.03 -14.04 5.37
C LYS A 30 23.88 -14.97 5.72
N LEU A 31 22.64 -14.48 5.57
CA LEU A 31 21.41 -15.26 5.73
C LEU A 31 20.61 -15.23 4.43
N GLU A 32 20.37 -16.40 3.83
CA GLU A 32 19.52 -16.57 2.66
C GLU A 32 18.15 -17.09 3.06
N LEU A 33 17.10 -16.38 2.62
CA LEU A 33 15.70 -16.73 2.89
C LEU A 33 15.00 -17.15 1.60
N ARG A 34 14.46 -18.37 1.57
CA ARG A 34 13.50 -18.83 0.56
C ARG A 34 12.11 -18.34 0.93
N ILE A 35 11.82 -17.11 0.55
CA ILE A 35 10.47 -16.57 0.63
C ILE A 35 9.74 -17.08 -0.61
N LYS A 36 8.95 -18.16 -0.47
CA LYS A 36 7.95 -18.50 -1.51
C LYS A 36 7.13 -17.22 -1.76
N ASN A 37 6.87 -16.90 -3.03
CA ASN A 37 6.10 -15.72 -3.43
C ASN A 37 5.00 -15.45 -2.39
N LEU A 38 5.02 -14.26 -1.80
CA LEU A 38 4.02 -13.77 -0.86
C LEU A 38 2.63 -13.61 -1.51
N THR A 39 2.37 -14.31 -2.60
CA THR A 39 1.07 -14.52 -3.24
C THR A 39 0.25 -15.59 -2.52
N GLN A 40 0.51 -15.85 -1.23
CA GLN A 40 -0.54 -16.45 -0.42
C GLN A 40 -1.61 -15.38 -0.24
N CYS A 41 -2.60 -15.44 -1.13
CA CYS A 41 -3.81 -14.63 -1.16
C CYS A 41 -4.57 -14.88 0.16
N ARG A 42 -4.11 -14.27 1.24
CA ARG A 42 -4.90 -14.10 2.45
C ARG A 42 -6.09 -13.28 2.02
N SER A 43 -7.30 -13.78 2.30
CA SER A 43 -8.58 -13.05 2.16
C SER A 43 -8.34 -11.56 2.28
N THR A 44 -8.21 -10.87 1.15
CA THR A 44 -7.99 -9.44 1.16
C THR A 44 -9.34 -8.84 1.45
N THR A 45 -9.66 -8.76 2.75
CA THR A 45 -10.69 -7.85 3.21
C THR A 45 -10.32 -6.51 2.61
N TRP A 46 -11.10 -6.08 1.62
CA TRP A 46 -10.90 -4.80 0.97
C TRP A 46 -10.70 -3.73 2.05
N LYS A 47 -9.69 -2.90 1.85
CA LYS A 47 -9.41 -1.75 2.70
C LYS A 47 -9.53 -0.50 1.86
N LEU A 48 -10.17 0.50 2.46
CA LEU A 48 -10.22 1.83 1.88
C LEU A 48 -8.81 2.44 1.91
N ASN A 49 -8.39 3.04 0.80
CA ASN A 49 -7.20 3.87 0.79
C ASN A 49 -7.54 5.21 1.44
N ASN A 50 -7.06 5.44 2.66
CA ASN A 50 -7.35 6.66 3.42
C ASN A 50 -6.90 7.94 2.71
N LEU A 51 -5.94 7.87 1.78
CA LEU A 51 -5.53 9.04 0.99
C LEU A 51 -6.66 9.56 0.09
N LEU A 52 -7.60 8.71 -0.30
CA LEU A 52 -8.77 9.12 -1.09
C LEU A 52 -9.68 10.08 -0.32
N LEU A 53 -9.70 9.97 1.01
CA LEU A 53 -10.53 10.83 1.87
C LEU A 53 -9.98 12.26 1.98
N ASN A 54 -8.72 12.49 1.60
CA ASN A 54 -8.15 13.83 1.54
C ASN A 54 -8.50 14.56 0.24
N ASP A 55 -9.01 13.84 -0.76
CA ASP A 55 -9.35 14.40 -2.06
C ASP A 55 -10.74 15.06 -2.03
N TYR A 56 -10.78 16.37 -2.25
CA TYR A 56 -12.01 17.15 -2.23
C TYR A 56 -13.06 16.65 -3.22
N TRP A 57 -12.64 16.24 -4.43
CA TRP A 57 -13.55 15.75 -5.46
C TRP A 57 -14.16 14.41 -5.05
N VAL A 58 -13.35 13.49 -4.51
CA VAL A 58 -13.84 12.20 -3.97
C VAL A 58 -14.86 12.44 -2.85
N ASN A 59 -14.57 13.39 -1.95
CA ASN A 59 -15.47 13.71 -0.85
C ASN A 59 -16.82 14.26 -1.34
N ASN A 60 -16.82 15.11 -2.36
CA ASN A 60 -18.05 15.64 -2.93
C ASN A 60 -18.87 14.57 -3.65
N GLU A 61 -18.22 13.69 -4.43
CA GLU A 61 -18.88 12.52 -5.04
C GLU A 61 -19.54 11.64 -3.99
N MET A 62 -18.84 11.35 -2.88
CA MET A 62 -19.41 10.56 -1.81
C MET A 62 -20.56 11.26 -1.10
N LYS A 63 -20.47 12.58 -0.85
CA LYS A 63 -21.59 13.35 -0.28
C LYS A 63 -22.85 13.28 -1.15
N ALA A 64 -22.67 13.42 -2.48
CA ALA A 64 -23.78 13.30 -3.42
C ALA A 64 -24.39 11.89 -3.41
N GLU A 65 -23.55 10.85 -3.40
CA GLU A 65 -23.99 9.45 -3.35
C GLU A 65 -24.77 9.15 -2.06
N ILE A 66 -24.28 9.62 -0.91
CA ILE A 66 -24.95 9.44 0.38
C ILE A 66 -26.34 10.09 0.35
N LYS A 67 -26.42 11.33 -0.13
CA LYS A 67 -27.69 12.06 -0.23
C LYS A 67 -28.69 11.31 -1.12
N MET A 68 -28.25 10.92 -2.33
CA MET A 68 -29.07 10.16 -3.28
C MET A 68 -29.55 8.83 -2.69
N PHE A 69 -28.70 8.13 -1.95
CA PHE A 69 -29.06 6.85 -1.34
C PHE A 69 -30.22 7.00 -0.34
N PHE A 70 -30.11 7.93 0.60
CA PHE A 70 -31.16 8.11 1.61
C PHE A 70 -32.45 8.66 1.01
N GLU A 71 -32.38 9.59 0.06
CA GLU A 71 -33.57 10.10 -0.65
C GLU A 71 -34.36 9.00 -1.38
N THR A 72 -33.69 7.93 -1.82
CA THR A 72 -34.33 6.88 -2.63
C THR A 72 -34.67 5.61 -1.86
N ASN A 73 -34.00 5.33 -0.74
CA ASN A 73 -34.12 4.06 -0.01
C ASN A 73 -34.75 4.20 1.38
N GLU A 74 -34.95 5.43 1.88
CA GLU A 74 -35.62 5.65 3.17
C GLU A 74 -37.14 5.47 3.04
N ASN A 75 -37.60 4.23 3.19
CA ASN A 75 -39.00 3.84 3.13
C ASN A 75 -39.48 3.28 4.47
N LYS A 76 -40.77 3.47 4.78
CA LYS A 76 -41.40 2.98 6.03
C LYS A 76 -41.31 1.46 6.21
N ASP A 77 -41.22 0.72 5.11
CA ASP A 77 -41.21 -0.75 5.10
C ASP A 77 -39.80 -1.36 5.21
N THR A 78 -38.74 -0.53 5.22
CA THR A 78 -37.35 -1.03 5.27
C THR A 78 -36.81 -0.96 6.70
N THR A 79 -36.40 -2.11 7.25
CA THR A 79 -35.72 -2.17 8.55
C THR A 79 -34.41 -1.38 8.50
N TYR A 80 -34.13 -0.59 9.54
CA TYR A 80 -32.87 0.18 9.68
C TYR A 80 -31.61 -0.68 9.48
N GLN A 81 -31.64 -1.94 9.92
CA GLN A 81 -30.54 -2.89 9.72
C GLN A 81 -30.25 -3.09 8.22
N ASN A 82 -31.28 -3.38 7.42
CA ASN A 82 -31.15 -3.58 5.98
C ASN A 82 -30.73 -2.28 5.28
N LEU A 83 -31.29 -1.14 5.68
CA LEU A 83 -30.90 0.16 5.14
C LEU A 83 -29.40 0.42 5.37
N TRP A 84 -28.91 0.17 6.58
CA TRP A 84 -27.50 0.35 6.94
C TRP A 84 -26.57 -0.64 6.23
N ASP A 85 -26.97 -1.91 6.10
CA ASP A 85 -26.19 -2.92 5.40
C ASP A 85 -26.08 -2.61 3.90
N THR A 86 -27.17 -2.20 3.26
CA THR A 86 -27.18 -1.76 1.86
C THR A 86 -26.36 -0.49 1.67
N PHE A 87 -26.50 0.50 2.56
CA PHE A 87 -25.71 1.74 2.52
C PHE A 87 -24.20 1.45 2.52
N LYS A 88 -23.74 0.61 3.45
CA LYS A 88 -22.33 0.21 3.53
C LYS A 88 -21.85 -0.47 2.24
N ALA A 89 -22.68 -1.31 1.63
CA ALA A 89 -22.36 -1.97 0.37
C ALA A 89 -22.23 -0.98 -0.78
N VAL A 90 -23.15 -0.02 -0.89
CA VAL A 90 -23.13 1.06 -1.90
C VAL A 90 -21.89 1.93 -1.72
N CYS A 91 -21.63 2.43 -0.50
CA CYS A 91 -20.43 3.24 -0.23
C CYS A 91 -19.15 2.51 -0.60
N ARG A 92 -19.04 1.22 -0.23
CA ARG A 92 -17.87 0.40 -0.61
C ARG A 92 -17.73 0.29 -2.13
N GLY A 93 -18.81 0.02 -2.85
CA GLY A 93 -18.83 -0.04 -4.31
C GLY A 93 -18.34 1.27 -4.94
N LYS A 94 -18.87 2.41 -4.47
CA LYS A 94 -18.49 3.74 -4.94
C LYS A 94 -17.01 4.03 -4.68
N PHE A 95 -16.49 3.75 -3.48
CA PHE A 95 -15.06 3.92 -3.20
C PHE A 95 -14.16 3.03 -4.05
N ILE A 96 -14.56 1.78 -4.34
CA ILE A 96 -13.83 0.89 -5.23
C ILE A 96 -13.74 1.51 -6.64
N ALA A 97 -14.86 2.00 -7.16
CA ALA A 97 -14.93 2.65 -8.48
C ALA A 97 -14.08 3.92 -8.55
N LEU A 98 -14.19 4.81 -7.56
CA LEU A 98 -13.39 6.04 -7.47
C LEU A 98 -11.90 5.74 -7.39
N ASN A 99 -11.50 4.73 -6.60
CA ASN A 99 -10.11 4.30 -6.52
C ASN A 99 -9.60 3.70 -7.85
N ALA A 100 -10.44 2.95 -8.56
CA ALA A 100 -10.09 2.42 -9.89
C ALA A 100 -9.90 3.56 -10.90
N HIS A 101 -10.77 4.56 -10.87
CA HIS A 101 -10.67 5.76 -11.70
C HIS A 101 -9.36 6.52 -11.44
N LYS A 102 -9.03 6.81 -10.17
CA LYS A 102 -7.78 7.48 -9.80
C LYS A 102 -6.54 6.68 -10.24
N ARG A 103 -6.53 5.37 -10.02
CA ARG A 103 -5.43 4.50 -10.49
C ARG A 103 -5.26 4.54 -12.01
N LYS A 104 -6.35 4.61 -12.77
CA LYS A 104 -6.31 4.77 -14.23
C LYS A 104 -5.69 6.13 -14.61
N GLN A 105 -6.14 7.22 -13.98
CA GLN A 105 -5.61 8.56 -14.21
C GLN A 105 -4.12 8.66 -13.91
N GLU A 106 -3.67 8.14 -12.77
CA GLU A 106 -2.26 8.11 -12.39
C GLU A 106 -1.41 7.30 -13.38
N ARG A 107 -1.93 6.15 -13.84
CA ARG A 107 -1.23 5.33 -14.85
C ARG A 107 -1.05 6.10 -16.14
N SER A 108 -2.12 6.69 -16.68
CA SER A 108 -2.03 7.49 -17.90
C SER A 108 -1.07 8.67 -17.76
N LYS A 109 -1.01 9.31 -16.58
CA LYS A 109 -0.05 10.38 -16.29
C LYS A 109 1.40 9.87 -16.33
N ILE A 110 1.67 8.73 -15.68
CA ILE A 110 3.00 8.11 -15.69
C ILE A 110 3.40 7.71 -17.12
N ASP A 111 2.50 7.10 -17.87
CA ASP A 111 2.77 6.67 -19.25
C ASP A 111 3.12 7.88 -20.13
N THR A 112 2.36 8.96 -20.02
CA THR A 112 2.61 10.21 -20.74
C THR A 112 3.96 10.81 -20.39
N LEU A 113 4.26 10.97 -19.10
CA LEU A 113 5.54 11.52 -18.63
C LEU A 113 6.73 10.65 -19.04
N THR A 114 6.58 9.33 -19.00
CA THR A 114 7.63 8.38 -19.40
C THR A 114 7.89 8.45 -20.90
N SER A 115 6.84 8.54 -21.72
CA SER A 115 6.98 8.75 -23.17
C SER A 115 7.65 10.08 -23.50
N GLN A 116 7.27 11.17 -22.83
CA GLN A 116 7.90 12.48 -23.00
C GLN A 116 9.38 12.45 -22.60
N LEU A 117 9.71 11.83 -21.46
CA LEU A 117 11.08 11.69 -20.99
C LEU A 117 11.95 10.97 -22.03
N LYS A 118 11.48 9.84 -22.56
CA LYS A 118 12.20 9.04 -23.55
C LYS A 118 12.48 9.81 -24.84
N GLU A 119 11.52 10.61 -25.30
CA GLU A 119 11.69 11.46 -26.49
C GLU A 119 12.71 12.58 -26.24
N LEU A 120 12.63 13.25 -25.08
CA LEU A 120 13.58 14.31 -24.73
C LEU A 120 15.01 13.76 -24.55
N GLU A 121 15.18 12.59 -23.95
CA GLU A 121 16.48 11.92 -23.83
C GLU A 121 17.08 11.60 -25.21
N LYS A 122 16.26 11.11 -26.15
CA LYS A 122 16.70 10.82 -27.52
C LYS A 122 17.17 12.09 -28.24
N GLN A 123 16.43 13.19 -28.10
CA GLN A 123 16.80 14.47 -28.71
C GLN A 123 18.04 15.10 -28.05
N GLU A 124 18.24 14.89 -26.75
CA GLU A 124 19.42 15.38 -26.04
C GLU A 124 20.69 14.66 -26.49
N GLN A 125 20.58 13.38 -26.83
CA GLN A 125 21.69 12.57 -27.35
C GLN A 125 22.19 13.06 -28.73
N THR A 126 21.29 13.57 -29.58
CA THR A 126 21.64 14.06 -30.92
C THR A 126 22.08 15.53 -30.89
N HIS A 127 21.36 16.37 -30.15
CA HIS A 127 21.63 17.80 -30.07
C HIS A 127 21.45 18.28 -28.64
N SER A 128 22.55 18.49 -27.93
CA SER A 128 22.46 18.92 -26.53
C SER A 128 21.93 20.35 -26.40
N LYS A 129 20.93 20.56 -25.53
CA LYS A 129 20.37 21.89 -25.26
C LYS A 129 20.06 22.05 -23.77
N ALA A 130 20.55 23.14 -23.17
CA ALA A 130 20.36 23.43 -21.74
C ALA A 130 18.88 23.46 -21.31
N SER A 131 17.99 24.03 -22.13
CA SER A 131 16.55 24.06 -21.84
C SER A 131 15.94 22.66 -21.78
N ARG A 132 16.43 21.72 -22.60
CA ARG A 132 15.92 20.34 -22.62
C ARG A 132 16.36 19.56 -21.39
N ARG A 133 17.61 19.76 -20.94
CA ARG A 133 18.11 19.17 -19.68
C ARG A 133 17.29 19.62 -18.47
N GLN A 134 16.86 20.89 -18.44
CA GLN A 134 15.97 21.40 -17.40
C GLN A 134 14.61 20.69 -17.41
N GLU A 135 14.03 20.47 -18.60
CA GLU A 135 12.75 19.78 -18.75
C GLU A 135 12.82 18.30 -18.36
N ILE A 136 13.89 17.60 -18.77
CA ILE A 136 14.20 16.22 -18.34
C ILE A 136 14.28 16.15 -16.80
N THR A 137 14.99 17.10 -16.19
CA THR A 137 15.14 17.16 -14.72
C THR A 137 13.78 17.36 -14.04
N LYS A 138 12.93 18.23 -14.59
CA LYS A 138 11.57 18.49 -14.09
C LYS A 138 10.69 17.24 -14.16
N ILE A 139 10.62 16.58 -15.32
CA ILE A 139 9.83 15.36 -15.51
C ILE A 139 10.33 14.23 -14.60
N THR A 140 11.64 14.10 -14.46
CA THR A 140 12.26 13.11 -13.56
C THR A 140 11.89 13.38 -12.10
N ALA A 141 11.90 14.64 -11.65
CA ALA A 141 11.48 15.01 -10.31
C ALA A 141 9.99 14.71 -10.07
N GLU A 142 9.13 14.96 -11.06
CA GLU A 142 7.70 14.65 -10.98
C GLU A 142 7.44 13.14 -10.87
N LEU A 143 8.10 12.32 -11.68
CA LEU A 143 8.01 10.86 -11.59
C LEU A 143 8.47 10.33 -10.23
N LYS A 144 9.59 10.84 -9.70
CA LYS A 144 10.07 10.51 -8.34
C LYS A 144 9.07 10.90 -7.25
N GLY A 145 8.38 12.04 -7.41
CA GLY A 145 7.30 12.46 -6.51
C GLY A 145 6.15 11.46 -6.48
N ILE A 146 5.70 10.99 -7.65
CA ILE A 146 4.63 9.98 -7.75
C ILE A 146 5.05 8.64 -7.12
N GLU A 147 6.30 8.22 -7.35
CA GLU A 147 6.84 6.99 -6.76
C GLU A 147 6.95 7.08 -5.23
N THR A 148 7.37 8.24 -4.71
CA THR A 148 7.45 8.50 -3.26
C THR A 148 6.07 8.40 -2.62
N GLN A 149 5.04 8.99 -3.25
CA GLN A 149 3.66 8.90 -2.77
C GLN A 149 3.15 7.45 -2.72
N LYS A 150 3.41 6.65 -3.76
CA LYS A 150 3.06 5.21 -3.77
C LYS A 150 3.78 4.43 -2.69
N THR A 151 5.04 4.76 -2.42
CA THR A 151 5.82 4.14 -1.35
C THR A 151 5.25 4.46 0.03
N LEU A 152 4.87 5.72 0.27
CA LEU A 152 4.18 6.13 1.50
C LEU A 152 2.85 5.39 1.69
N GLN A 153 2.07 5.20 0.62
CA GLN A 153 0.83 4.42 0.69
C GLN A 153 1.09 2.99 1.15
N LYS A 154 2.08 2.29 0.55
CA LYS A 154 2.46 0.91 0.94
C LYS A 154 2.95 0.82 2.38
N ILE A 155 3.70 1.82 2.84
CA ILE A 155 4.13 1.92 4.24
C ILE A 155 2.92 2.05 5.17
N ASN A 156 1.95 2.90 4.82
CA ASN A 156 0.74 3.09 5.63
C ASN A 156 -0.12 1.81 5.68
N GLU A 157 -0.28 1.12 4.54
CA GLU A 157 -0.96 -0.19 4.48
C GLU A 157 -0.28 -1.23 5.38
N SER A 158 1.05 -1.25 5.38
CA SER A 158 1.86 -2.14 6.22
C SER A 158 1.73 -1.81 7.71
N ARG A 159 1.72 -0.52 8.08
CA ARG A 159 1.52 -0.05 9.46
C ARG A 159 0.12 -0.40 9.96
N SER A 160 -0.92 -0.13 9.17
CA SER A 160 -2.29 -0.53 9.49
C SER A 160 -2.41 -2.04 9.73
N TRP A 161 -1.80 -2.84 8.84
CA TRP A 161 -1.76 -4.30 9.01
C TRP A 161 -1.07 -4.74 10.31
N PHE A 162 0.02 -4.08 10.68
CA PHE A 162 0.76 -4.35 11.91
C PHE A 162 -0.08 -4.04 13.16
N PHE A 163 -0.71 -2.87 13.23
CA PHE A 163 -1.56 -2.47 14.37
C PHE A 163 -2.77 -3.38 14.56
N GLU A 164 -3.45 -3.78 13.48
CA GLU A 164 -4.59 -4.71 13.55
C GLU A 164 -4.22 -6.10 14.09
N ARG A 165 -2.93 -6.47 14.01
CA ARG A 165 -2.44 -7.79 14.39
C ARG A 165 -1.76 -7.82 15.75
N ILE A 166 -1.17 -6.70 16.20
CA ILE A 166 -0.61 -6.59 17.55
C ILE A 166 -1.68 -6.71 18.62
N ASN A 167 -2.82 -6.03 18.49
CA ASN A 167 -3.90 -6.11 19.48
C ASN A 167 -4.52 -7.53 19.58
N LYS A 168 -4.18 -8.44 18.66
CA LYS A 168 -4.56 -9.86 18.75
C LYS A 168 -3.58 -10.70 19.60
N ILE A 169 -2.39 -10.19 19.91
CA ILE A 169 -1.39 -10.79 20.81
C ILE A 169 -1.86 -10.70 22.27
N ASP A 170 -2.69 -9.72 22.60
CA ASP A 170 -3.36 -9.64 23.90
C ASP A 170 -4.25 -10.85 24.18
N ARG A 171 -4.75 -11.55 23.15
CA ARG A 171 -5.62 -12.71 23.36
C ARG A 171 -4.84 -13.93 23.88
N PRO A 172 -3.69 -14.33 23.31
CA PRO A 172 -2.76 -15.27 23.95
C PRO A 172 -2.25 -14.82 25.32
N LEU A 173 -1.86 -13.55 25.50
CA LEU A 173 -1.38 -13.03 26.79
C LEU A 173 -2.48 -13.03 27.86
N ALA A 174 -3.69 -12.61 27.52
CA ALA A 174 -4.85 -12.66 28.42
C ALA A 174 -5.20 -14.09 28.80
N ARG A 175 -5.07 -15.06 27.88
CA ARG A 175 -5.22 -16.49 28.21
C ARG A 175 -4.13 -16.95 29.19
N LEU A 176 -2.87 -16.57 28.96
CA LEU A 176 -1.73 -16.87 29.83
C LEU A 176 -1.90 -16.28 31.25
N ILE A 177 -2.44 -15.06 31.35
CA ILE A 177 -2.75 -14.42 32.63
C ILE A 177 -3.94 -15.12 33.30
N LYS A 178 -4.96 -15.55 32.54
CA LYS A 178 -6.10 -16.29 33.08
C LYS A 178 -5.68 -17.66 33.64
N THR A 179 -4.85 -18.41 32.92
CA THR A 179 -4.31 -19.71 33.38
C THR A 179 -3.34 -19.60 34.57
N LYS A 180 -2.85 -18.40 34.90
CA LYS A 180 -2.02 -18.17 36.10
C LYS A 180 -2.84 -17.73 37.32
N ARG A 181 -4.13 -17.42 37.15
CA ARG A 181 -5.05 -17.02 38.23
C ARG A 181 -5.94 -18.18 38.72
N GLU A 182 -6.01 -19.25 37.94
CA GLU A 182 -6.56 -20.56 38.34
C GLU A 182 -5.44 -21.42 38.92
#